data_AF-A0A968MM04-F1
#
_entry.id   AF-A0A968MM04-F1
#
_cell.length_a   1.000
_cell.length_b   1.000
_cell.length_c   1.000
_cell.angle_alpha   90.00
_cell.angle_beta   90.00
_cell.angle_gamma   90.00
#
_symmetry.space_group_name_H-M   'P 1'
#
loop_
_entity.id
_entity.type
_entity.pdbx_description
1 polymer ?
#
loop_
_entity_poly.entity_id
_entity_poly.type
_entity_poly.pdbx_seq_one_letter_code
_entity_poly.pdbx_strand_id
1 'polypeptide(L)' 'MANTDKRKQSLYFPEEMLKEIQDEANRQDRSLSWIVQQAWRIARTEIMRFPSVNDVLESSGRDE' A
#
# COMPACT_ATOMS: atom_id res chain seq x y z
N MET A 1 -14.10 15.39 -15.46
CA MET A 1 -14.13 14.55 -14.23
C MET A 1 -13.50 13.22 -14.60
N ALA A 2 -12.26 12.98 -14.19
CA ALA A 2 -11.56 11.76 -14.55
C ALA A 2 -12.32 10.57 -13.93
N ASN A 3 -12.95 9.77 -14.78
CA ASN A 3 -13.53 8.50 -14.40
C ASN A 3 -12.37 7.61 -13.97
N THR A 4 -12.08 7.55 -12.66
CA THR A 4 -11.04 6.67 -12.12
C THR A 4 -11.45 5.25 -12.42
N ASP A 5 -10.88 4.71 -13.49
CA ASP A 5 -11.08 3.37 -13.99
C ASP A 5 -10.67 2.36 -12.90
N LYS A 6 -11.65 1.55 -12.45
CA LYS A 6 -11.42 0.57 -11.39
C LYS A 6 -10.73 -0.65 -11.98
N ARG A 7 -9.47 -0.87 -11.61
CA ARG A 7 -8.70 -2.04 -12.02
C ARG A 7 -8.72 -3.13 -10.94
N LYS A 8 -9.08 -4.36 -11.32
CA LYS A 8 -9.00 -5.52 -10.42
C LYS A 8 -7.55 -5.98 -10.32
N GLN A 9 -7.03 -6.04 -9.10
CA GLN A 9 -5.69 -6.55 -8.80
C GLN A 9 -5.79 -7.65 -7.74
N SER A 10 -5.15 -8.78 -7.99
CA SER A 10 -4.96 -9.82 -6.98
C SER A 10 -3.70 -9.49 -6.17
N LEU A 11 -3.81 -9.50 -4.85
CA LEU A 11 -2.73 -9.22 -3.91
C LEU A 11 -2.68 -10.34 -2.87
N TYR A 12 -1.49 -10.63 -2.36
CA TYR A 12 -1.28 -11.61 -1.31
C TYR A 12 -1.16 -10.87 0.03
N PHE A 13 -1.91 -11.33 1.03
CA PHE A 13 -1.87 -10.82 2.39
C PHE A 13 -1.64 -11.98 3.35
N PRO A 14 -0.90 -11.77 4.46
CA PRO A 14 -0.94 -12.69 5.59
C PRO A 14 -2.38 -12.88 6.09
N GLU A 15 -2.69 -14.07 6.61
CA GLU A 15 -4.05 -14.41 7.07
C GLU A 15 -4.57 -13.42 8.13
N GLU A 16 -3.74 -13.11 9.14
CA GLU A 16 -4.10 -12.19 10.22
C GLU A 16 -4.41 -10.78 9.68
N MET A 17 -3.57 -10.26 8.80
CA MET A 17 -3.77 -8.95 8.18
C MET A 17 -5.04 -8.92 7.33
N LEU A 18 -5.32 -9.99 6.57
CA LEU A 18 -6.54 -10.06 5.77
C LEU A 18 -7.79 -10.07 6.67
N LYS A 19 -7.73 -10.78 7.79
CA LYS A 19 -8.80 -10.79 8.80
C LYS A 19 -9.04 -9.41 9.39
N GLU A 20 -7.99 -8.69 9.79
CA GLU A 20 -8.12 -7.33 10.32
C GLU A 20 -8.76 -6.37 9.31
N ILE A 21 -8.34 -6.43 8.04
CA ILE A 21 -8.93 -5.60 6.97
C ILE A 21 -10.41 -5.95 6.77
N GLN A 22 -10.78 -7.23 6.85
CA GLN A 22 -12.16 -7.70 6.71
C GLN A 22 -13.03 -7.26 7.88
N ASP A 23 -12.52 -7.32 9.10
CA ASP A 23 -13.23 -6.88 10.29
C ASP A 23 -13.48 -5.36 10.25
N GLU A 24 -12.49 -4.56 9.81
CA GLU A 24 -12.65 -3.11 9.63
C GLU A 24 -13.61 -2.75 8.49
N ALA A 25 -13.59 -3.52 7.39
CA ALA A 25 -14.54 -3.37 6.30
C ALA A 25 -15.98 -3.57 6.79
N ASN A 26 -16.21 -4.64 7.57
CA ASN A 26 -17.51 -4.95 8.16
C ASN A 26 -17.95 -3.89 9.19
N ARG A 27 -17.03 -3.45 10.06
CA ARG A 27 -17.30 -2.43 11.09
C ARG A 27 -17.76 -1.09 10.50
N GLN A 28 -17.24 -0.72 9.34
CA GLN A 28 -17.52 0.56 8.68
C GLN A 28 -18.57 0.48 7.56
N ASP A 29 -19.10 -0.72 7.28
CA ASP A 29 -19.99 -0.99 6.13
C ASP A 29 -19.37 -0.53 4.79
N ARG A 30 -18.10 -0.90 4.58
CA ARG A 30 -17.30 -0.54 3.40
C ARG A 30 -16.69 -1.78 2.76
N SER A 31 -16.28 -1.65 1.49
CA SER A 31 -15.58 -2.73 0.79
C SER A 31 -14.11 -2.81 1.19
N LEU A 32 -13.52 -4.01 1.10
CA LEU A 32 -12.08 -4.25 1.30
C LEU A 32 -11.23 -3.29 0.45
N SER A 33 -11.60 -3.08 -0.81
CA SER A 33 -10.91 -2.14 -1.69
C SER A 33 -10.93 -0.72 -1.16
N TRP A 34 -12.01 -0.28 -0.51
CA TRP A 34 -12.08 1.05 0.10
C TRP A 34 -11.14 1.17 1.30
N ILE A 35 -11.11 0.15 2.17
CA ILE A 35 -10.20 0.12 3.33
C ILE A 35 -8.74 0.20 2.87
N VAL A 36 -8.33 -0.63 1.92
CA VAL A 36 -6.95 -0.63 1.38
C VAL A 36 -6.61 0.70 0.69
N GLN A 37 -7.56 1.30 -0.04
CA GLN A 37 -7.37 2.63 -0.63
C GLN A 37 -7.19 3.73 0.43
N GLN A 38 -7.92 3.67 1.55
CA GLN A 38 -7.73 4.63 2.64
C GLN A 38 -6.37 4.43 3.32
N ALA A 39 -5.99 3.18 3.60
CA ALA A 39 -4.68 2.86 4.15
C ALA A 39 -3.56 3.44 3.28
N TRP A 40 -3.64 3.26 1.96
CA TRP A 40 -2.68 3.87 1.03
C TRP A 40 -2.68 5.40 1.09
N ARG A 41 -3.85 6.06 1.08
CA ARG A 41 -3.93 7.53 1.15
C ARG A 41 -3.28 8.09 2.41
N ILE A 42 -3.43 7.40 3.54
CA ILE A 42 -2.83 7.77 4.83
C ILE A 42 -1.32 7.52 4.81
N ALA A 43 -0.89 6.33 4.38
CA ALA A 43 0.51 5.92 4.46
C ALA A 43 1.39 6.50 3.33
N ARG A 44 0.82 6.99 2.22
CA ARG A 44 1.57 7.37 1.01
C ARG A 44 2.76 8.30 1.29
N THR A 45 2.57 9.29 2.17
CA THR A 45 3.57 10.32 2.43
C THR A 45 4.78 9.73 3.15
N GLU A 46 4.55 8.82 4.10
CA GLU A 46 5.64 8.13 4.80
C GLU A 46 6.32 7.10 3.89
N ILE A 47 5.54 6.35 3.10
CA ILE A 47 6.10 5.37 2.15
C ILE A 47 7.00 6.06 1.11
N MET A 48 6.61 7.25 0.63
CA MET A 48 7.40 8.03 -0.34
C MET A 48 8.70 8.61 0.25
N ARG A 49 8.89 8.62 1.58
CA ARG A 49 10.15 9.06 2.20
C ARG A 49 11.21 7.98 2.22
N PHE A 50 10.83 6.71 2.08
CA PHE A 50 11.81 5.64 2.04
C PHE A 50 12.69 5.80 0.81
N PRO A 51 14.03 5.73 0.97
CA PRO A 51 14.93 5.82 -0.17
C PRO A 51 14.63 4.66 -1.13
N SER A 52 14.85 4.91 -2.43
CA SER A 52 14.83 3.81 -3.38
C SER A 52 15.91 2.80 -2.96
N VAL A 53 15.57 1.52 -2.94
CA VAL A 53 16.50 0.44 -2.60
C VAL A 53 17.75 0.48 -3.49
N ASN A 54 17.61 1.01 -4.71
CA ASN A 54 18.70 1.16 -5.66
C ASN A 54 19.65 2.32 -5.31
N ASP A 55 19.16 3.41 -4.71
CA ASP A 55 19.98 4.60 -4.41
C ASP A 55 20.98 4.34 -3.27
N VAL A 56 20.65 3.41 -2.37
CA VAL A 56 21.53 3.02 -1.25
C VAL A 56 22.72 2.18 -1.76
N LEU A 57 22.49 1.33 -2.76
CA LEU A 57 23.53 0.47 -3.35
C LEU A 57 24.55 1.27 -4.18
N GLU A 58 24.12 2.31 -4.91
CA GLU A 58 25.03 3.13 -5.72
C GLU A 58 25.98 4.01 -4.89
N SER A 59 25.59 4.35 -3.66
CA SER A 59 26.44 5.13 -2.74
C SER A 59 27.54 4.30 -2.07
N SER A 60 27.43 2.97 -2.10
CA SER A 60 28.37 2.05 -1.42
C SER A 60 29.40 1.44 -2.38
N GLY A 61 29.31 1.72 -3.68
CA GLY A 61 30.17 1.13 -4.72
C GLY A 61 31.07 2.13 -5.45
N ARG A 62 31.30 3.32 -4.89
CA ARG A 62 32.10 4.37 -5.53
C ARG A 62 33.28 4.85 -4.68
N ASP A 63 33.80 3.95 -3.85
CA ASP A 63 35.05 4.13 -3.08
C ASP A 63 35.93 2.87 -3.23
N GLU A 64 36.37 2.54 -4.45
CA GLU A 64 37.60 1.75 -4.71
C GLU A 64 38.32 2.28 -5.97
#